data_AF-A0A016U8B6-F1
#
_entry.id   AF-A0A016U8B6-F1
#
_cell.length_a   1.000
_cell.length_b   1.000
_cell.length_c   1.000
_cell.angle_alpha   90.00
_cell.angle_beta   90.00
_cell.angle_gamma   90.00
#
_symmetry.space_group_name_H-M   'P 1'
#
loop_
_entity.id
_entity.type
_entity.pdbx_description
1 polymer ?
#
loop_
_entity_poly.entity_id
_entity_poly.type
_entity_poly.pdbx_seq_one_letter_code
_entity_poly.pdbx_strand_id
1 'polypeptide(L)'
;MNSRSLATIVASNLEHARDHQHVVVEHVFVTEIDNIYNFLPRMLEEVGYSKYIVACQLTVDIPVPDARQLQAFIAFFQQVITEEHYTILSVINIRYVMRIYMFNHHERKCSSRYGPS
;
A
#
# COMPACT_ATOMS: atom_id res chain seq x y z
N MET A 1 -18.58 16.71 3.28
CA MET A 1 -17.47 16.88 2.33
C MET A 1 -17.34 15.61 1.53
N ASN A 2 -17.29 15.71 0.20
CA ASN A 2 -17.27 14.57 -0.73
C ASN A 2 -15.96 13.80 -0.57
N SER A 3 -15.96 12.72 0.20
CA SER A 3 -14.87 11.76 0.28
C SER A 3 -14.90 10.90 -0.99
N ARG A 4 -14.43 11.44 -2.13
CA ARG A 4 -14.02 10.55 -3.22
C ARG A 4 -12.86 9.74 -2.67
N SER A 5 -13.06 8.44 -2.52
CA SER A 5 -11.98 7.53 -2.14
C SER A 5 -10.82 7.74 -3.12
N LEU A 6 -9.58 7.66 -2.63
CA LEU A 6 -8.38 7.61 -3.48
C LEU A 6 -8.58 6.61 -4.64
N ALA A 7 -9.37 5.57 -4.38
CA ALA A 7 -9.84 4.57 -5.36
C ALA A 7 -10.51 5.18 -6.57
N THR A 8 -11.43 6.10 -6.34
CA THR A 8 -12.19 6.73 -7.41
C THR A 8 -11.30 7.66 -8.23
N ILE A 9 -10.36 8.35 -7.60
CA ILE A 9 -9.41 9.25 -8.27
C ILE A 9 -8.44 8.44 -9.12
N VAL A 10 -7.84 7.38 -8.57
CA VAL A 10 -6.90 6.52 -9.28
C VAL A 10 -7.60 5.70 -10.36
N ALA A 11 -8.77 5.11 -10.09
CA ALA A 11 -9.54 4.35 -11.07
C ALA A 11 -10.04 5.21 -12.23
N SER A 12 -10.45 6.47 -11.97
CA SER A 12 -10.86 7.40 -13.05
C SER A 12 -9.71 7.74 -14.01
N ASN A 13 -8.47 7.72 -13.52
CA ASN A 13 -7.27 7.91 -14.36
C ASN A 13 -6.84 6.61 -15.08
N LEU A 14 -7.45 5.46 -14.76
CA LEU A 14 -7.14 4.15 -15.31
C LEU A 14 -8.27 3.60 -16.20
N GLU A 15 -9.25 4.42 -16.59
CA GLU A 15 -10.42 4.07 -17.42
C GLU A 15 -10.10 3.46 -18.82
N HIS A 16 -8.83 3.20 -19.13
CA HIS A 16 -8.43 2.42 -20.30
C HIS A 16 -8.23 0.92 -20.03
N ALA A 17 -8.30 0.43 -18.78
CA ALA A 17 -8.27 -1.00 -18.46
C ALA A 17 -9.63 -1.67 -18.64
N ARG A 18 -10.22 -1.55 -19.84
CA ARG A 18 -11.35 -2.39 -20.26
C ARG A 18 -10.82 -3.78 -20.59
N ASP A 19 -10.92 -4.71 -19.63
CA ASP A 19 -11.12 -6.16 -19.81
C ASP A 19 -10.55 -6.95 -18.61
N HIS A 20 -11.23 -6.92 -17.46
CA HIS A 20 -11.14 -7.91 -16.35
C HIS A 20 -9.74 -8.37 -15.85
N GLN A 21 -8.65 -7.77 -16.30
CA GLN A 21 -7.28 -8.07 -15.92
C GLN A 21 -6.82 -6.97 -14.99
N HIS A 22 -6.43 -7.36 -13.79
CA HIS A 22 -5.88 -6.44 -12.82
C HIS A 22 -4.60 -5.86 -13.41
N VAL A 23 -4.46 -4.54 -13.38
CA VAL A 23 -3.30 -3.83 -13.90
C VAL A 23 -2.16 -4.02 -12.91
N VAL A 24 -1.05 -4.60 -13.36
CA VAL A 24 0.15 -4.67 -12.52
C VAL A 24 0.87 -3.34 -12.63
N VAL A 25 1.03 -2.68 -11.49
CA VAL A 25 1.77 -1.43 -11.37
C VAL A 25 3.09 -1.73 -10.68
N GLU A 26 4.20 -1.29 -11.28
CA GLU A 26 5.54 -1.58 -10.76
C GLU A 26 5.74 -0.92 -9.39
N HIS A 27 5.36 0.35 -9.27
CA HIS A 27 5.55 1.16 -8.07
C HIS A 27 4.34 2.02 -7.76
N VAL A 28 3.84 1.91 -6.52
CA VAL A 28 2.85 2.83 -5.96
C VAL A 28 3.48 3.57 -4.80
N PHE A 29 3.30 4.89 -4.79
CA PHE A 29 3.83 5.78 -3.76
C PHE A 29 2.66 6.49 -3.08
N VAL A 30 2.54 6.30 -1.76
CA VAL A 30 1.46 6.83 -0.94
C VAL A 30 2.06 7.79 0.08
N THR A 31 1.92 9.09 -0.15
CA THR A 31 2.60 10.11 0.66
C THR A 31 1.71 11.12 1.35
N GLU A 32 0.47 11.27 0.89
CA GLU A 32 -0.44 12.32 1.35
C GLU A 32 -1.83 11.72 1.60
N ILE A 33 -1.95 10.95 2.69
CA ILE A 33 -3.25 10.46 3.17
C ILE A 33 -3.66 11.23 4.42
N ASP A 34 -4.77 11.95 4.31
CA ASP A 34 -5.46 12.53 5.46
C ASP A 34 -5.85 11.43 6.45
N ASN A 35 -5.36 11.56 7.69
CA ASN A 35 -5.60 10.61 8.78
C ASN A 35 -5.21 9.16 8.43
N ILE A 36 -3.96 8.99 8.02
CA ILE A 36 -3.40 7.69 7.63
C ILE A 36 -3.61 6.57 8.67
N TYR A 37 -3.60 6.86 9.98
CA TYR A 37 -3.79 5.83 11.02
C TYR A 37 -5.19 5.21 11.02
N ASN A 38 -6.22 5.93 10.60
CA ASN A 38 -7.55 5.36 10.39
C ASN A 38 -7.64 4.54 9.10
N PHE A 39 -6.70 4.75 8.18
CA PHE A 39 -6.61 4.05 6.91
C PHE A 39 -5.75 2.79 6.97
N LEU A 40 -4.71 2.76 7.81
CA LEU A 40 -3.75 1.64 7.89
C LEU A 40 -4.39 0.24 7.95
N PRO A 41 -5.45 -0.02 8.76
CA PRO A 41 -6.05 -1.35 8.82
C PRO A 41 -6.70 -1.82 7.50
N ARG A 42 -7.06 -0.89 6.62
CA ARG A 42 -7.68 -1.16 5.32
C ARG A 42 -6.73 -0.90 4.15
N MET A 43 -5.52 -0.41 4.42
CA MET A 43 -4.60 0.04 3.40
C MET A 43 -4.18 -1.08 2.45
N LEU A 44 -3.94 -2.30 2.95
CA LEU A 44 -3.52 -3.41 2.10
C LEU A 44 -4.65 -3.85 1.14
N GLU A 45 -5.90 -3.80 1.61
CA GLU A 45 -7.06 -4.09 0.77
C GLU A 45 -7.36 -2.96 -0.22
N GLU A 46 -7.28 -1.71 0.23
CA GLU A 46 -7.65 -0.52 -0.54
C GLU A 46 -6.53 -0.04 -1.48
N VAL A 47 -5.28 0.10 -1.03
CA VAL A 47 -4.13 0.48 -1.88
C VAL A 47 -3.69 -0.70 -2.74
N GLY A 48 -3.82 -1.91 -2.21
CA GLY A 48 -3.62 -3.13 -2.98
C GLY A 48 -4.71 -3.42 -3.99
N TYR A 49 -5.73 -2.55 -4.14
CA TYR A 49 -6.87 -2.64 -5.08
C TYR A 49 -7.08 -4.05 -5.59
N SER A 50 -7.38 -4.97 -4.68
CA SER A 50 -7.28 -6.42 -4.92
C SER A 50 -8.15 -6.91 -6.08
N LYS A 51 -9.01 -6.04 -6.64
CA LYS A 51 -9.83 -6.22 -7.85
C LYS A 51 -9.33 -5.57 -9.15
N TYR A 52 -8.44 -4.56 -9.11
CA TYR A 52 -8.14 -3.73 -10.29
C TYR A 52 -6.67 -3.37 -10.46
N ILE A 53 -5.90 -3.21 -9.38
CA ILE A 53 -4.48 -2.83 -9.46
C ILE A 53 -3.68 -3.71 -8.50
N VAL A 54 -2.62 -4.32 -9.00
CA VAL A 54 -1.67 -5.04 -8.16
C VAL A 54 -0.34 -4.28 -8.16
N ALA A 55 -0.02 -3.66 -7.03
CA ALA A 55 1.24 -2.95 -6.84
C ALA A 55 2.36 -3.93 -6.47
N CYS A 56 3.40 -4.04 -7.31
CA CYS A 56 4.56 -4.87 -6.99
C CYS A 56 5.40 -4.27 -5.88
N GLN A 57 5.68 -2.97 -5.95
CA GLN A 57 6.34 -2.24 -4.88
C GLN A 57 5.41 -1.16 -4.36
N LEU A 58 5.21 -1.15 -3.04
CA LEU A 58 4.40 -0.17 -2.35
C LEU A 58 5.30 0.61 -1.40
N THR A 59 5.39 1.92 -1.60
CA THR A 59 6.06 2.83 -0.66
C THR A 59 5.02 3.69 0.03
N VAL A 60 5.08 3.74 1.36
CA VAL A 60 4.15 4.51 2.17
C VAL A 60 4.90 5.40 3.13
N ASP A 61 4.57 6.68 3.12
CA ASP A 61 5.01 7.63 4.12
C ASP A 61 3.95 7.74 5.21
N ILE A 62 4.31 7.34 6.42
CA ILE A 62 3.46 7.43 7.60
C ILE A 62 4.11 8.41 8.57
N PRO A 63 3.39 9.39 9.16
CA PRO A 63 3.93 10.16 10.27
C PRO A 63 4.49 9.26 11.38
N VAL A 64 5.34 9.80 12.24
CA VAL A 64 5.76 9.08 13.46
C VAL A 64 4.56 9.03 14.42
N PRO A 65 4.14 7.83 14.88
CA PRO A 65 2.93 7.68 15.70
C PRO A 65 3.11 8.32 17.08
N ASP A 66 2.07 9.04 17.50
CA ASP A 66 1.91 9.38 18.91
C ASP A 66 1.38 8.19 19.74
N ALA A 67 1.23 8.39 21.05
CA ALA A 67 0.77 7.35 21.97
C ALA A 67 -0.62 6.78 21.62
N ARG A 68 -1.50 7.55 20.98
CA ARG A 68 -2.84 7.10 20.57
C ARG A 68 -2.80 6.32 19.26
N GLN A 69 -1.85 6.64 18.39
CA GLN A 69 -1.69 6.06 17.05
C GLN A 69 -0.84 4.80 17.05
N LEU A 70 -0.02 4.59 18.09
CA LEU A 70 0.89 3.46 18.20
C LEU A 70 0.19 2.10 18.03
N GLN A 71 -1.02 1.95 18.57
CA GLN A 71 -1.77 0.70 18.44
C GLN A 71 -2.16 0.38 16.99
N ALA A 72 -2.66 1.37 16.25
CA ALA A 72 -3.00 1.20 14.83
C ALA A 72 -1.76 0.91 13.98
N PHE A 73 -0.64 1.55 14.32
CA PHE A 73 0.64 1.34 13.66
C PHE A 73 1.18 -0.09 13.87
N ILE A 74 1.12 -0.60 15.10
CA ILE A 74 1.52 -1.98 15.41
C ILE A 74 0.60 -2.98 14.70
N ALA A 75 -0.71 -2.75 14.76
CA ALA A 75 -1.70 -3.63 14.12
C ALA A 75 -1.47 -3.73 12.61
N PHE A 76 -1.13 -2.63 11.95
CA PHE A 76 -0.78 -2.61 10.54
C PHE A 76 0.40 -3.54 10.21
N PHE A 77 1.50 -3.44 10.95
CA PHE A 77 2.64 -4.32 10.71
C PHE A 77 2.35 -5.77 11.05
N GLN A 78 1.57 -6.03 12.09
CA GLN A 78 1.11 -7.38 12.38
C GLN A 78 0.29 -7.95 11.22
N GLN A 79 -0.59 -7.15 10.60
CA GLN A 79 -1.35 -7.56 9.43
C GLN A 79 -0.44 -7.85 8.24
N VAL A 80 0.52 -6.96 7.92
CA VAL A 80 1.51 -7.17 6.85
C VAL A 80 2.27 -8.49 7.03
N ILE A 81 2.69 -8.79 8.26
CA ILE A 81 3.42 -10.03 8.58
C ILE A 81 2.49 -11.24 8.52
N THR A 82 1.25 -11.13 9.02
CA THR A 82 0.31 -12.25 9.15
C THR A 82 -0.29 -12.66 7.81
N GLU A 83 -0.59 -11.71 6.92
CA GLU A 83 -1.16 -11.99 5.62
C GLU A 83 -0.14 -12.55 4.63
N GLU A 84 1.17 -12.43 4.92
CA GLU A 84 2.27 -12.92 4.06
C GLU A 84 2.16 -12.47 2.59
N HIS A 85 1.47 -11.36 2.31
CA HIS A 85 1.35 -10.84 0.95
C HIS A 85 2.50 -9.89 0.60
N TYR A 86 3.01 -9.19 1.61
CA TYR A 86 4.02 -8.15 1.45
C TYR A 86 5.25 -8.44 2.31
N THR A 87 6.43 -8.27 1.72
CA THR A 87 7.70 -8.24 2.45
C THR A 87 8.07 -6.79 2.69
N ILE A 88 8.36 -6.42 3.94
CA ILE A 88 8.94 -5.12 4.26
C ILE A 88 10.42 -5.16 3.85
N LEU A 89 10.79 -4.38 2.85
CA LEU A 89 12.15 -4.29 2.35
C LEU A 89 13.01 -3.37 3.21
N SER A 90 12.44 -2.22 3.62
CA SER A 90 13.14 -1.21 4.40
C SER A 90 12.15 -0.27 5.08
N VAL A 91 12.56 0.27 6.23
CA VAL A 91 11.87 1.37 6.91
C VAL A 91 12.90 2.46 7.17
N ILE A 92 12.68 3.65 6.61
CA ILE A 92 13.56 4.81 6.76
C ILE A 92 12.83 5.90 7.53
N ASN A 93 13.43 6.39 8.61
CA ASN A 93 12.92 7.54 9.32
C ASN A 93 13.46 8.85 8.69
N ILE A 94 12.56 9.71 8.24
CA ILE A 94 12.83 11.02 7.65
C ILE A 94 12.11 12.07 8.51
N ARG A 95 12.82 12.58 9.52
CA ARG A 95 12.35 13.59 10.50
C ARG A 95 11.09 13.17 11.26
N TYR A 96 9.92 13.43 10.68
CA TYR A 96 8.59 13.23 11.27
C TYR A 96 7.77 12.17 10.54
N VAL A 97 8.38 11.49 9.58
CA VAL A 97 7.76 10.52 8.70
C VAL A 97 8.62 9.26 8.65
N MET A 98 8.00 8.10 8.73
CA MET A 98 8.58 6.81 8.41
C MET A 98 8.15 6.42 7.00
N ARG A 99 9.14 6.28 6.12
CA ARG A 99 8.97 5.74 4.78
C ARG A 99 9.17 4.23 4.81
N ILE A 100 8.12 3.50 4.47
CA ILE A 100 8.11 2.04 4.46
C ILE A 100 8.12 1.58 3.01
N TYR A 101 9.08 0.75 2.65
CA TYR A 101 9.17 0.10 1.36
C TYR A 101 8.71 -1.34 1.49
N MET A 102 7.73 -1.74 0.70
CA MET A 102 7.14 -3.07 0.72
C MET A 102 7.12 -3.67 -0.69
N PHE A 103 7.28 -4.98 -0.77
CA PHE A 103 7.22 -5.76 -1.99
C PHE A 103 6.10 -6.80 -1.90
N ASN A 104 5.19 -6.81 -2.86
CA ASN A 104 4.14 -7.81 -2.98
C ASN A 104 4.73 -9.09 -3.62
N HIS A 105 5.07 -10.07 -2.80
CA HIS A 105 5.63 -11.34 -3.26
C HIS A 105 4.56 -12.41 -3.54
N HIS A 106 3.32 -12.16 -3.12
CA HIS A 106 2.20 -13.07 -3.36
C HIS A 106 1.73 -13.02 -4.82
N GLU A 107 1.86 -11.87 -5.50
CA GLU A 107 1.53 -11.77 -6.93
C GLU A 107 2.63 -12.39 -7.80
N ARG A 108 2.27 -13.44 -8.55
CA ARG A 108 3.21 -14.17 -9.42
C ARG A 108 3.89 -13.26 -10.44
N LYS A 109 3.17 -12.29 -11.01
CA LYS A 109 3.75 -11.33 -11.98
C LYS A 109 4.83 -10.44 -11.33
N CYS A 110 4.66 -10.09 -10.06
CA CYS A 110 5.64 -9.31 -9.30
C CYS A 110 6.85 -10.17 -8.95
N SER A 111 6.63 -11.38 -8.45
CA SER A 111 7.70 -12.33 -8.11
C SER A 111 8.50 -12.80 -9.31
N SER A 112 7.88 -13.00 -10.48
CA SER A 112 8.61 -13.36 -11.70
C SER A 112 9.53 -12.25 -12.22
N ARG A 113 9.27 -10.99 -11.83
CA ARG A 113 9.96 -9.81 -12.36
C ARG A 113 10.97 -9.22 -11.38
N TYR A 114 10.68 -9.29 -10.08
CA TYR A 114 11.47 -8.67 -9.01
C TYR A 114 11.74 -9.60 -7.82
N GLY A 115 11.20 -10.82 -7.84
CA GLY A 115 11.48 -11.80 -6.80
C GLY A 115 12.93 -12.28 -6.86
N PRO A 116 13.47 -12.80 -5.75
CA PRO A 116 14.78 -13.44 -5.76
C PRO A 116 14.76 -14.63 -6.72
N SER A 117 15.74 -14.64 -7.64
CA SER A 117 16.00 -15.72 -8.61
C SER A 117 16.58 -16.96 -7.96
#